data_AF-L1LFI7-F1
#
_entry.id   AF-L1LFI7-F1
#
_cell.length_a   1.000
_cell.length_b   1.000
_cell.length_c   1.000
_cell.angle_alpha   90.00
_cell.angle_beta   90.00
_cell.angle_gamma   90.00
#
_symmetry.space_group_name_H-M   'P 1'
#
loop_
_entity.id
_entity.type
_entity.pdbx_description
1 polymer ?
#
loop_
_entity_poly.entity_id
_entity_poly.type
_entity_poly.pdbx_seq_one_letter_code
_entity_poly.pdbx_strand_id
1 'polypeptide(L)'
;MGIVCMLVLCLACIEHVVSVTPVRRLPQNGYNGEYKPQTESSGWKTCTSCKINNPESISQVKLEISDVRDNVDFHFGNFIKELKTHFSHIKEGVDNSYLPRLQKAFDSVIYKIENFKAQIKVNYTDTCDKFQGDISDIKRIDKRLKNTKTLVSEFVSNGTQSFLKIFKQLQNEFSGSSPRKTENDEPSKGPTNIKDGNIELKDVPPEAIIRTIESFLTDLTVEGNKLLDKVLFKT
;
A
#
# COMPACT_ATOMS: atom_id res chain seq x y z
N MET A 1 19.27 30.60 -37.90
CA MET A 1 18.83 31.93 -37.45
C MET A 1 17.73 31.71 -36.44
N GLY A 2 18.04 31.68 -35.13
CA GLY A 2 18.01 32.87 -34.26
C GLY A 2 16.56 33.05 -33.80
N ILE A 3 16.18 32.67 -32.58
CA ILE A 3 16.30 33.50 -31.38
C ILE A 3 16.72 32.67 -30.16
N VAL A 4 17.67 33.26 -29.43
CA VAL A 4 18.28 32.88 -28.16
C VAL A 4 17.76 33.84 -27.07
N CYS A 5 17.83 33.41 -25.81
CA CYS A 5 17.80 34.19 -24.56
C CYS A 5 16.43 34.64 -24.00
N MET A 6 16.10 34.18 -22.78
CA MET A 6 16.49 34.88 -21.54
C MET A 6 16.22 34.05 -20.27
N LEU A 7 17.30 33.87 -19.47
CA LEU A 7 17.43 33.96 -17.99
C LEU A 7 16.44 33.16 -17.10
N VAL A 8 16.82 32.18 -16.25
CA VAL A 8 17.92 32.03 -15.26
C VAL A 8 17.97 33.15 -14.21
N LEU A 9 17.94 32.74 -12.93
CA LEU A 9 18.13 33.46 -11.65
C LEU A 9 16.86 33.95 -10.93
N CYS A 10 16.51 33.24 -9.85
CA CYS A 10 16.49 33.85 -8.52
C CYS A 10 16.61 32.75 -7.44
N LEU A 11 17.85 32.50 -7.06
CA LEU A 11 18.25 31.85 -5.82
C LEU A 11 18.89 32.96 -4.97
N ALA A 12 18.52 32.98 -3.68
CA ALA A 12 19.27 33.47 -2.52
C ALA A 12 18.56 34.52 -1.63
N CYS A 13 18.79 34.28 -0.33
CA CYS A 13 18.75 35.19 0.82
C CYS A 13 17.41 35.40 1.53
N ILE A 14 17.25 34.75 2.69
CA ILE A 14 17.27 35.40 4.00
C ILE A 14 17.79 34.36 5.02
N GLU A 15 19.01 34.55 5.49
CA GLU A 15 19.51 34.02 6.77
C GLU A 15 19.51 35.15 7.81
N HIS A 16 19.45 34.72 9.08
CA HIS A 16 19.73 35.44 10.33
C HIS A 16 18.69 36.43 10.87
N VAL A 17 17.97 35.98 11.91
CA VAL A 17 18.11 36.56 13.26
C VAL A 17 18.05 35.44 14.30
N VAL A 18 19.16 35.29 15.03
CA VAL A 18 19.25 34.56 16.29
C VAL A 18 18.65 35.46 17.38
N SER A 19 17.71 34.94 18.17
CA SER A 19 17.38 35.52 19.48
C SER A 19 17.33 34.42 20.53
N VAL A 20 18.36 34.43 21.36
CA VAL A 20 18.49 33.61 22.57
C VAL A 20 17.65 34.26 23.66
N THR A 21 16.56 33.63 24.06
CA THR A 21 15.85 34.03 25.29
C THR A 21 16.43 33.33 26.51
N PRO A 22 16.65 34.04 27.64
CA PRO A 22 17.32 33.50 28.81
C PRO A 22 16.44 32.57 29.65
N VAL A 23 17.10 31.57 30.24
CA VAL A 23 16.58 30.64 31.24
C VAL A 23 16.03 31.41 32.45
N ARG A 24 14.71 31.37 32.65
CA ARG A 24 14.09 31.75 33.93
C ARG A 24 14.33 30.64 34.96
N ARG A 25 15.11 30.96 35.99
CA ARG A 25 15.16 30.18 37.23
C ARG A 25 13.79 30.21 37.91
N LEU A 26 13.23 29.05 38.18
CA LEU A 26 12.12 28.89 39.12
C LEU A 26 12.66 28.98 40.56
N PRO A 27 11.88 29.53 41.51
CA PRO A 27 12.31 29.64 42.91
C PRO A 27 12.39 28.25 43.57
N GLN A 28 13.47 28.05 44.34
CA GLN A 28 13.59 26.97 45.30
C GLN A 28 12.60 27.21 46.44
N ASN A 29 11.52 26.44 46.46
CA ASN A 29 10.71 26.24 47.66
C ASN A 29 10.89 24.80 48.12
N GLY A 30 11.35 24.66 49.37
CA GLY A 30 11.65 23.39 50.00
C GLY A 30 10.44 22.48 50.13
N TYR A 31 10.66 21.20 49.87
CA TYR A 31 9.83 20.11 50.33
C TYR A 31 10.76 19.05 50.95
N ASN A 32 10.72 18.97 52.27
CA ASN A 32 11.16 17.80 53.02
C ASN A 32 10.02 16.77 52.92
N GLY A 33 10.27 15.64 52.27
CA GLY A 33 9.32 14.53 52.18
C GLY A 33 9.97 13.32 51.55
N GLU A 34 10.04 12.25 52.33
CA GLU A 34 10.48 10.90 51.95
C GLU A 34 10.12 10.50 50.51
N TYR A 35 11.13 10.10 49.73
CA TYR A 35 10.93 9.37 48.49
C TYR A 35 10.53 7.92 48.82
N LYS A 36 9.24 7.62 48.77
CA LYS A 36 8.76 6.25 48.56
C LYS A 36 8.57 6.04 47.06
N PRO A 37 9.22 5.04 46.43
CA PRO A 37 8.93 4.73 45.05
C PRO A 37 7.53 4.10 44.96
N GLN A 38 6.57 4.86 44.44
CA GLN A 38 5.31 4.26 43.98
C GLN A 38 5.58 3.55 42.65
N THR A 39 5.70 2.24 42.72
CA THR A 39 5.45 1.35 41.58
C THR A 39 3.96 1.38 41.26
N GLU A 40 3.54 2.34 40.44
CA GLU A 40 2.25 2.26 39.75
C GLU A 40 2.52 1.93 38.29
N SER A 41 2.06 0.74 37.90
CA SER A 41 2.13 0.23 36.54
C SER A 41 1.52 1.23 35.57
N SER A 42 2.30 1.63 34.55
CA SER A 42 1.83 2.35 33.37
C SER A 42 0.94 1.43 32.52
N GLY A 43 -0.24 1.13 33.03
CA GLY A 43 -1.34 0.62 32.24
C GLY A 43 -1.80 1.72 31.29
N TRP A 44 -1.90 1.39 30.00
CA TRP A 44 -2.51 2.25 28.99
C TRP A 44 -3.91 2.66 29.46
N LYS A 45 -4.09 3.90 29.92
CA LYS A 45 -5.42 4.44 30.23
C LYS A 45 -6.16 4.61 28.91
N THR A 46 -7.06 3.69 28.62
CA THR A 46 -8.00 3.82 27.50
C THR A 46 -8.94 4.98 27.79
N CYS A 47 -8.98 5.94 26.86
CA CYS A 47 -9.85 7.11 26.92
C CYS A 47 -11.31 6.68 26.72
N THR A 48 -12.06 6.49 27.82
CA THR A 48 -13.49 6.14 27.78
C THR A 48 -14.39 7.29 27.30
N SER A 49 -13.87 8.52 27.22
CA SER A 49 -14.59 9.69 26.71
C SER A 49 -14.33 9.99 25.23
N CYS A 50 -13.45 9.24 24.58
CA CYS A 50 -13.20 9.34 23.15
C CYS A 50 -14.35 8.64 22.43
N LYS A 51 -15.51 9.30 22.34
CA LYS A 51 -16.62 8.87 21.48
C LYS A 51 -16.12 8.89 20.04
N ILE A 52 -15.61 7.74 19.59
CA ILE A 52 -15.34 7.42 18.19
C ILE A 52 -16.71 7.35 17.52
N ASN A 53 -17.27 8.45 17.03
CA ASN A 53 -18.37 8.46 16.05
C ASN A 53 -18.63 9.91 15.59
N ASN A 54 -18.22 10.21 14.35
CA ASN A 54 -18.15 11.50 13.65
C ASN A 54 -16.94 12.39 13.96
N PRO A 55 -16.17 12.81 12.94
CA PRO A 55 -15.35 14.00 13.08
C PRO A 55 -16.27 15.20 13.33
N GLU A 56 -16.10 15.83 14.49
CA GLU A 56 -16.80 17.07 14.85
C GLU A 56 -15.91 18.31 14.59
N SER A 57 -14.66 18.09 14.18
CA SER A 57 -13.68 19.15 13.95
C SER A 57 -12.77 18.88 12.75
N ILE A 58 -12.24 19.97 12.18
CA ILE A 58 -11.25 19.95 11.09
C ILE A 58 -10.01 19.14 11.50
N SER A 59 -9.55 19.26 12.75
CA SER A 59 -8.39 18.53 13.26
C SER A 59 -8.59 17.02 13.20
N GLN A 60 -9.81 16.54 13.52
CA GLN A 60 -10.12 15.12 13.46
C GLN A 60 -10.16 14.59 12.02
N VAL A 61 -10.67 15.39 11.06
CA VAL A 61 -10.58 15.05 9.63
C VAL A 61 -9.13 14.92 9.17
N LYS A 62 -8.25 15.84 9.58
CA LYS A 62 -6.82 15.78 9.23
C LYS A 62 -6.15 14.53 9.79
N LEU A 63 -6.48 14.14 11.02
CA LEU A 63 -6.02 12.88 11.60
C LEU A 63 -6.52 11.66 10.82
N GLU A 64 -7.79 11.63 10.45
CA GLU A 64 -8.35 10.54 9.64
C GLU A 64 -7.73 10.47 8.24
N ILE A 65 -7.39 11.61 7.63
CA ILE A 65 -6.63 11.64 6.37
C ILE A 65 -5.24 11.03 6.55
N SER A 66 -4.57 11.33 7.67
CA SER A 66 -3.28 10.69 8.00
C SER A 66 -3.44 9.18 8.15
N ASP A 67 -4.48 8.73 8.86
CA ASP A 67 -4.77 7.31 9.03
C ASP A 67 -5.04 6.59 7.69
N VAL A 68 -5.74 7.23 6.75
CA VAL A 68 -5.89 6.68 5.39
C VAL A 68 -4.54 6.54 4.69
N ARG A 69 -3.63 7.51 4.84
CA ARG A 69 -2.29 7.43 4.21
C ARG A 69 -1.49 6.28 4.78
N ASP A 70 -1.51 6.10 6.10
CA ASP A 70 -0.82 5.00 6.78
C ASP A 70 -1.44 3.64 6.41
N ASN A 71 -2.78 3.59 6.29
CA ASN A 71 -3.49 2.41 5.81
C ASN A 71 -3.08 2.04 4.36
N VAL A 72 -2.96 3.03 3.47
CA VAL A 72 -2.46 2.83 2.10
C VAL A 72 -1.03 2.30 2.12
N ASP A 73 -0.14 2.89 2.93
CA ASP A 73 1.24 2.41 3.05
C ASP A 73 1.31 0.97 3.55
N PHE A 74 0.53 0.64 4.57
CA PHE A 74 0.46 -0.71 5.14
C PHE A 74 -0.01 -1.74 4.11
N HIS A 75 -1.16 -1.53 3.49
CA HIS A 75 -1.74 -2.51 2.56
C HIS A 75 -0.90 -2.66 1.29
N PHE A 76 -0.49 -1.57 0.65
CA PHE A 76 0.34 -1.66 -0.55
C PHE A 76 1.74 -2.21 -0.22
N GLY A 77 2.30 -1.87 0.94
CA GLY A 77 3.58 -2.42 1.40
C GLY A 77 3.53 -3.93 1.58
N ASN A 78 2.47 -4.45 2.20
CA ASN A 78 2.24 -5.89 2.33
C ASN A 78 2.05 -6.56 0.97
N PHE A 79 1.25 -5.95 0.08
CA PHE A 79 1.02 -6.50 -1.26
C PHE A 79 2.33 -6.67 -2.05
N ILE A 80 3.18 -5.63 -2.04
CA ILE A 80 4.49 -5.66 -2.71
C ILE A 80 5.39 -6.72 -2.10
N LYS A 81 5.39 -6.86 -0.77
CA LYS A 81 6.18 -7.86 -0.07
C LYS A 81 5.77 -9.27 -0.47
N GLU A 82 4.47 -9.56 -0.46
CA GLU A 82 3.92 -10.86 -0.87
C GLU A 82 4.26 -11.19 -2.32
N LEU A 83 4.05 -10.25 -3.25
CA LEU A 83 4.41 -10.45 -4.65
C LEU A 83 5.91 -10.72 -4.83
N LYS A 84 6.79 -9.98 -4.13
CA LYS A 84 8.24 -10.22 -4.17
C LYS A 84 8.61 -11.61 -3.67
N THR A 85 7.95 -12.12 -2.62
CA THR A 85 8.14 -13.50 -2.17
C THR A 85 7.77 -14.49 -3.27
N HIS A 86 6.62 -14.33 -3.92
CA HIS A 86 6.24 -15.22 -5.01
C HIS A 86 7.16 -15.10 -6.24
N PHE A 87 7.60 -13.89 -6.58
CA PHE A 87 8.54 -13.66 -7.68
C PHE A 87 9.87 -14.36 -7.43
N SER A 88 10.37 -14.36 -6.19
CA SER A 88 11.58 -15.10 -5.84
C SER A 88 11.41 -16.60 -6.05
N HIS A 89 10.31 -17.20 -5.60
CA HIS A 89 10.05 -18.63 -5.83
C HIS A 89 9.93 -18.96 -7.32
N ILE A 90 9.30 -18.09 -8.11
CA ILE A 90 9.19 -18.28 -9.56
C ILE A 90 10.59 -18.26 -10.21
N LYS A 91 11.48 -17.35 -9.82
CA LYS A 91 12.85 -17.26 -10.39
C LYS A 91 13.66 -18.52 -10.17
N GLU A 92 13.53 -19.16 -9.01
CA GLU A 92 14.27 -20.39 -8.69
C GLU A 92 13.95 -21.54 -9.64
N GLY A 93 12.77 -21.52 -10.28
CA GLY A 93 12.34 -22.52 -11.25
C GLY A 93 12.62 -22.18 -12.71
N VAL A 94 13.24 -21.04 -13.02
CA VAL A 94 13.40 -20.54 -14.40
C VAL A 94 14.87 -20.52 -14.82
N ASP A 95 15.13 -20.92 -16.06
CA ASP A 95 16.47 -20.88 -16.65
C ASP A 95 17.09 -19.47 -16.65
N ASN A 96 18.40 -19.40 -16.35
CA ASN A 96 19.16 -18.16 -16.18
C ASN A 96 19.09 -17.22 -17.38
N SER A 97 18.97 -17.74 -18.60
CA SER A 97 18.88 -16.95 -19.83
C SER A 97 17.61 -16.08 -19.89
N TYR A 98 16.55 -16.46 -19.18
CA TYR A 98 15.27 -15.73 -19.13
C TYR A 98 15.17 -14.75 -17.97
N LEU A 99 16.06 -14.85 -16.96
CA LEU A 99 15.99 -14.02 -15.76
C LEU A 99 15.94 -12.52 -16.02
N PRO A 100 16.69 -11.93 -16.98
CA PRO A 100 16.59 -10.49 -17.26
C PRO A 100 15.19 -10.07 -17.74
N ARG A 101 14.56 -10.86 -18.61
CA ARG A 101 13.21 -10.59 -19.12
C ARG A 101 12.17 -10.78 -18.03
N LEU A 102 12.30 -11.85 -17.25
CA LEU A 102 11.43 -12.15 -16.13
C LEU A 102 11.51 -11.06 -15.05
N GLN A 103 12.72 -10.61 -14.70
CA GLN A 103 12.95 -9.51 -13.77
C GLN A 103 12.27 -8.22 -14.24
N LYS A 104 12.38 -7.88 -15.52
CA LYS A 104 11.71 -6.70 -16.09
C LYS A 104 10.18 -6.79 -15.95
N ALA A 105 9.60 -7.97 -16.16
CA ALA A 105 8.15 -8.18 -15.99
C ALA A 105 7.73 -7.98 -14.52
N PHE A 106 8.49 -8.53 -13.57
CA PHE A 106 8.27 -8.32 -12.13
C PHE A 106 8.39 -6.85 -11.72
N ASP A 107 9.45 -6.16 -12.16
CA ASP A 107 9.67 -4.75 -11.85
C ASP A 107 8.56 -3.87 -12.39
N SER A 108 8.00 -4.22 -13.56
CA SER A 108 6.87 -3.49 -14.15
C SER A 108 5.61 -3.61 -13.28
N VAL A 109 5.35 -4.79 -12.71
CA VAL A 109 4.26 -4.99 -11.74
C VAL A 109 4.49 -4.16 -10.48
N ILE A 110 5.66 -4.26 -9.85
CA ILE A 110 5.96 -3.52 -8.62
C ILE A 110 5.89 -2.00 -8.86
N TYR A 111 6.48 -1.52 -9.95
CA TYR A 111 6.44 -0.12 -10.32
C TYR A 111 5.00 0.39 -10.45
N LYS A 112 4.12 -0.39 -11.09
CA LYS A 112 2.72 0.00 -11.26
C LYS A 112 1.99 0.12 -9.92
N ILE A 113 2.23 -0.82 -9.00
CA ILE A 113 1.64 -0.82 -7.65
C ILE A 113 2.13 0.38 -6.84
N GLU A 114 3.43 0.67 -6.85
CA GLU A 114 3.99 1.85 -6.20
C GLU A 114 3.43 3.16 -6.78
N ASN A 115 3.20 3.20 -8.09
CA ASN A 115 2.59 4.36 -8.73
C ASN A 115 1.13 4.58 -8.31
N PHE A 116 0.34 3.51 -8.10
CA PHE A 116 -1.01 3.64 -7.54
C PHE A 116 -0.99 4.15 -6.10
N LYS A 117 -0.14 3.56 -5.26
CA LYS A 117 0.10 3.99 -3.89
C LYS A 117 0.47 5.48 -3.81
N ALA A 118 1.43 5.91 -4.63
CA ALA A 118 1.88 7.30 -4.66
C ALA A 118 0.77 8.28 -5.04
N GLN A 119 -0.02 7.98 -6.08
CA GLN A 119 -1.13 8.84 -6.50
C GLN A 119 -2.18 9.03 -5.41
N ILE A 120 -2.57 7.95 -4.71
CA ILE A 120 -3.50 8.04 -3.59
C ILE A 120 -2.89 8.91 -2.48
N LYS A 121 -1.65 8.66 -2.10
CA LYS A 121 -1.00 9.43 -1.01
C LYS A 121 -0.87 10.91 -1.33
N VAL A 122 -0.48 11.27 -2.54
CA VAL A 122 -0.37 12.67 -2.98
C VAL A 122 -1.74 13.33 -2.91
N ASN A 123 -2.78 12.69 -3.46
CA ASN A 123 -4.13 13.26 -3.45
C ASN A 123 -4.67 13.50 -2.03
N TYR A 124 -4.39 12.60 -1.09
CA TYR A 124 -4.79 12.75 0.31
C TYR A 124 -3.93 13.79 1.05
N THR A 125 -2.67 13.95 0.68
CA THR A 125 -1.81 15.01 1.22
C THR A 125 -2.32 16.38 0.77
N ASP A 126 -2.57 16.55 -0.52
CA ASP A 126 -3.15 17.76 -1.09
C ASP A 126 -4.52 18.08 -0.47
N THR A 127 -5.35 17.05 -0.26
CA THR A 127 -6.66 17.20 0.39
C THR A 127 -6.49 17.68 1.83
N CYS A 128 -5.53 17.12 2.60
CA CYS A 128 -5.26 17.55 3.98
C CYS A 128 -4.86 19.03 4.06
N ASP A 129 -3.98 19.46 3.14
CA ASP A 129 -3.42 20.81 3.14
C ASP A 129 -4.44 21.86 2.71
N LYS A 130 -5.29 21.52 1.73
CA LYS A 130 -6.33 22.41 1.20
C LYS A 130 -7.62 22.40 2.01
N PHE A 131 -7.79 21.44 2.94
CA PHE A 131 -9.04 21.33 3.68
C PHE A 131 -9.22 22.47 4.69
N GLN A 132 -10.14 23.38 4.38
CA GLN A 132 -10.60 24.48 5.22
C GLN A 132 -12.11 24.39 5.54
N GLY A 133 -12.74 23.25 5.20
CA GLY A 133 -14.19 23.12 5.03
C GLY A 133 -15.02 23.22 6.31
N ASP A 134 -16.33 23.36 6.11
CA ASP A 134 -17.33 23.45 7.18
C ASP A 134 -17.84 22.06 7.63
N ILE A 135 -18.79 22.05 8.58
CA ILE A 135 -19.35 20.82 9.18
C ILE A 135 -19.98 19.86 8.15
N SER A 136 -20.53 20.38 7.05
CA SER A 136 -21.15 19.55 6.02
C SER A 136 -20.09 18.85 5.16
N ASP A 137 -18.97 19.52 4.90
CA ASP A 137 -17.82 18.94 4.23
C ASP A 137 -17.16 17.84 5.07
N ILE A 138 -17.13 18.01 6.40
CA ILE A 138 -16.56 17.05 7.34
C ILE A 138 -17.22 15.66 7.21
N LYS A 139 -18.56 15.58 7.21
CA LYS A 139 -19.27 14.29 7.10
C LYS A 139 -19.07 13.63 5.73
N ARG A 140 -19.06 14.44 4.66
CA ARG A 140 -18.82 13.94 3.31
C ARG A 140 -17.42 13.35 3.18
N ILE A 141 -16.42 14.03 3.75
CA ILE A 141 -15.03 13.58 3.73
C ILE A 141 -14.90 12.31 4.57
N ASP A 142 -15.40 12.28 5.81
CA ASP A 142 -15.34 11.09 6.68
C ASP A 142 -15.83 9.82 5.99
N LYS A 143 -16.99 9.90 5.32
CA LYS A 143 -17.54 8.78 4.54
C LYS A 143 -16.58 8.34 3.43
N ARG A 144 -15.95 9.29 2.75
CA ARG A 144 -14.97 9.03 1.68
C ARG A 144 -13.68 8.41 2.23
N LEU A 145 -13.21 8.85 3.39
CA LEU A 145 -12.03 8.28 4.07
C LEU A 145 -12.28 6.81 4.44
N LYS A 146 -13.42 6.52 5.07
CA LYS A 146 -13.82 5.15 5.42
C LYS A 146 -13.94 4.25 4.18
N ASN A 147 -14.63 4.72 3.14
CA ASN A 147 -14.75 3.99 1.88
C ASN A 147 -13.37 3.70 1.26
N THR A 148 -12.43 4.62 1.36
CA THR A 148 -11.09 4.44 0.79
C THR A 148 -10.30 3.36 1.50
N LYS A 149 -10.33 3.31 2.85
CA LYS A 149 -9.70 2.22 3.61
C LYS A 149 -10.23 0.85 3.17
N THR A 150 -11.55 0.73 3.00
CA THR A 150 -12.19 -0.50 2.51
C THR A 150 -11.74 -0.85 1.09
N LEU A 151 -11.84 0.08 0.14
CA LEU A 151 -11.51 -0.17 -1.27
C LEU A 151 -10.03 -0.50 -1.48
N VAL A 152 -9.12 0.12 -0.71
CA VAL A 152 -7.68 -0.17 -0.76
C VAL A 152 -7.39 -1.59 -0.26
N SER A 153 -7.98 -1.97 0.88
CA SER A 153 -7.84 -3.32 1.43
C SER A 153 -8.39 -4.39 0.47
N GLU A 154 -9.57 -4.15 -0.10
CA GLU A 154 -10.18 -5.03 -1.10
C GLU A 154 -9.32 -5.16 -2.36
N PHE A 155 -8.82 -4.05 -2.90
CA PHE A 155 -7.95 -4.06 -4.07
C PHE A 155 -6.70 -4.91 -3.84
N VAL A 156 -6.05 -4.73 -2.69
CA VAL A 156 -4.86 -5.51 -2.34
C VAL A 156 -5.18 -6.99 -2.17
N SER A 157 -6.23 -7.32 -1.42
CA SER A 157 -6.62 -8.72 -1.18
C SER A 157 -6.98 -9.44 -2.49
N ASN A 158 -7.79 -8.80 -3.33
CA ASN A 158 -8.19 -9.33 -4.64
C ASN A 158 -6.98 -9.44 -5.58
N GLY A 159 -6.05 -8.48 -5.53
CA GLY A 159 -4.81 -8.50 -6.30
C GLY A 159 -3.93 -9.70 -5.97
N THR A 160 -3.64 -9.94 -4.68
CA THR A 160 -2.88 -11.11 -4.23
C THR A 160 -3.58 -12.42 -4.63
N GLN A 161 -4.89 -12.53 -4.39
CA GLN A 161 -5.64 -13.75 -4.72
C GLN A 161 -5.67 -14.02 -6.23
N SER A 162 -5.87 -12.98 -7.05
CA SER A 162 -5.88 -13.11 -8.51
C SER A 162 -4.51 -13.56 -9.01
N PHE A 163 -3.43 -12.98 -8.49
CA PHE A 163 -2.07 -13.40 -8.78
C PHE A 163 -1.85 -14.90 -8.49
N LEU A 164 -2.20 -15.36 -7.28
CA LEU A 164 -2.07 -16.77 -6.92
C LEU A 164 -2.91 -17.68 -7.83
N LYS A 165 -4.14 -17.24 -8.16
CA LYS A 165 -5.06 -18.02 -8.99
C LYS A 165 -4.54 -18.23 -10.40
N ILE A 166 -4.06 -17.17 -11.07
CA ILE A 166 -3.57 -17.29 -12.45
C ILE A 166 -2.33 -18.19 -12.54
N PHE A 167 -1.45 -18.15 -11.53
CA PHE A 167 -0.24 -18.98 -11.52
C PHE A 167 -0.53 -20.44 -11.20
N LYS A 168 -1.50 -20.71 -10.31
CA LYS A 168 -1.99 -22.07 -10.09
C LYS A 168 -2.66 -22.64 -11.34
N GLN A 169 -3.42 -21.81 -12.06
CA GLN A 169 -4.01 -22.22 -13.33
C GLN A 169 -2.92 -22.55 -14.35
N LEU A 170 -1.92 -21.67 -14.51
CA LEU A 170 -0.78 -21.90 -15.39
C LEU A 170 -0.05 -23.20 -15.04
N GLN A 171 0.23 -23.45 -13.76
CA GLN A 171 0.84 -24.70 -13.31
C GLN A 171 0.02 -25.92 -13.74
N ASN A 172 -1.30 -25.90 -13.48
CA ASN A 172 -2.18 -27.01 -13.84
C ASN A 172 -2.25 -27.27 -15.35
N GLU A 173 -2.19 -26.22 -16.18
CA GLU A 173 -2.21 -26.34 -17.65
C GLU A 173 -1.01 -27.14 -18.18
N PHE A 174 0.15 -27.05 -17.53
CA PHE A 174 1.38 -27.74 -17.95
C PHE A 174 1.66 -29.03 -17.16
N SER A 175 1.13 -29.16 -15.94
CA SER A 175 1.19 -30.43 -15.18
C SER A 175 0.21 -31.49 -15.72
N GLY A 176 -0.86 -31.09 -16.42
CA GLY A 176 -1.87 -31.98 -16.97
C GLY A 176 -1.53 -32.62 -18.34
N SER A 177 -0.43 -32.23 -18.98
CA SER A 177 -0.05 -32.68 -20.32
C SER A 177 0.99 -33.80 -20.36
N SER A 178 1.06 -34.66 -19.34
CA SER A 178 1.79 -35.93 -19.44
C SER A 178 0.99 -36.91 -20.32
N PRO A 179 1.59 -37.56 -21.34
CA PRO A 179 0.85 -38.49 -22.20
C PRO A 179 0.36 -39.71 -21.40
N ARG A 180 -0.97 -39.81 -21.31
CA ARG A 180 -1.83 -40.98 -20.98
C ARG A 180 -1.12 -42.21 -20.41
N LYS A 181 -1.46 -42.56 -19.17
CA LYS A 181 -1.83 -43.95 -18.84
C LYS A 181 -3.36 -44.06 -18.78
N THR A 182 -3.81 -45.19 -19.27
CA THR A 182 -5.15 -45.60 -19.67
C THR A 182 -6.17 -45.66 -18.52
N GLU A 183 -7.42 -45.34 -18.87
CA GLU A 183 -8.71 -45.87 -18.37
C GLU A 183 -9.15 -45.76 -16.89
N ASN A 184 -10.38 -45.23 -16.77
CA ASN A 184 -11.43 -45.43 -15.76
C ASN A 184 -11.55 -44.49 -14.55
N ASP A 185 -12.82 -44.10 -14.35
CA ASP A 185 -13.55 -43.64 -13.16
C ASP A 185 -13.67 -42.14 -12.78
N GLU A 186 -14.89 -41.66 -13.08
CA GLU A 186 -15.79 -40.73 -12.35
C GLU A 186 -15.43 -39.26 -12.00
N PRO A 187 -16.46 -38.37 -11.96
CA PRO A 187 -16.29 -36.93 -11.83
C PRO A 187 -16.30 -36.49 -10.36
N SER A 188 -15.13 -36.33 -9.75
CA SER A 188 -15.06 -35.71 -8.42
C SER A 188 -15.08 -34.18 -8.50
N LYS A 189 -16.29 -33.62 -8.30
CA LYS A 189 -16.48 -32.24 -7.82
C LYS A 189 -16.02 -32.17 -6.36
N GLY A 190 -15.02 -31.36 -6.06
CA GLY A 190 -14.65 -31.00 -4.70
C GLY A 190 -13.75 -29.76 -4.64
N PRO A 191 -13.98 -28.81 -3.71
CA PRO A 191 -13.33 -27.51 -3.72
C PRO A 191 -11.89 -27.62 -3.24
N THR A 192 -10.93 -27.24 -4.08
CA THR A 192 -9.52 -27.24 -3.72
C THR A 192 -9.27 -26.24 -2.61
N ASN A 193 -8.96 -26.78 -1.43
CA ASN A 193 -8.62 -26.04 -0.22
C ASN A 193 -7.38 -25.17 -0.51
N ILE A 194 -7.52 -23.84 -0.40
CA ILE A 194 -6.49 -22.84 -0.68
C ILE A 194 -5.54 -22.78 0.54
N LYS A 195 -4.81 -23.87 0.79
CA LYS A 195 -3.80 -23.94 1.83
C LYS A 195 -2.58 -24.69 1.30
N ASP A 196 -1.95 -24.11 0.30
CA ASP A 196 -0.50 -24.07 0.20
C ASP A 196 -0.13 -23.09 -0.92
N GLY A 197 0.70 -22.12 -0.56
CA GLY A 197 1.04 -20.93 -1.35
C GLY A 197 2.31 -21.09 -2.18
N ASN A 198 2.77 -22.32 -2.40
CA ASN A 198 3.97 -22.56 -3.19
C ASN A 198 3.61 -22.71 -4.67
N ILE A 199 4.19 -21.86 -5.51
CA ILE A 199 4.00 -21.90 -6.96
C ILE A 199 5.24 -22.60 -7.53
N GLU A 200 5.10 -23.86 -7.96
CA GLU A 200 6.20 -24.62 -8.57
C GLU A 200 6.02 -24.65 -10.09
N LEU A 201 6.90 -23.97 -10.83
CA LEU A 201 6.76 -23.77 -12.29
C LEU A 201 7.84 -24.49 -13.11
N LYS A 202 8.46 -25.55 -12.57
CA LYS A 202 9.60 -26.24 -13.20
C LYS A 202 9.30 -26.78 -14.60
N ASP A 203 8.06 -27.22 -14.83
CA ASP A 203 7.62 -27.77 -16.12
C ASP A 203 6.93 -26.72 -17.02
N VAL A 204 6.85 -25.47 -16.56
CA VAL A 204 6.20 -24.39 -17.30
C VAL A 204 7.24 -23.64 -18.13
N PRO A 205 7.05 -23.49 -19.46
CA PRO A 205 7.96 -22.72 -20.29
C PRO A 205 8.11 -21.27 -19.78
N PRO A 206 9.35 -20.73 -19.68
CA PRO A 206 9.60 -19.37 -19.21
C PRO A 206 8.78 -18.29 -19.93
N GLU A 207 8.53 -18.45 -21.23
CA GLU A 207 7.67 -17.56 -22.00
C GLU A 207 6.22 -17.55 -21.51
N ALA A 208 5.68 -18.69 -21.10
CA ALA A 208 4.32 -18.77 -20.57
C ALA A 208 4.21 -18.05 -19.22
N ILE A 209 5.26 -18.16 -18.38
CA ILE A 209 5.39 -17.43 -17.12
C ILE A 209 5.40 -15.92 -17.39
N ILE A 210 6.28 -15.44 -18.28
CA ILE A 210 6.40 -14.01 -18.62
C ILE A 210 5.06 -13.46 -19.14
N ARG A 211 4.42 -14.15 -20.09
CA ARG A 211 3.11 -13.73 -20.61
C ARG A 211 2.03 -13.66 -19.52
N THR A 212 2.06 -14.58 -18.56
CA THR A 212 1.11 -14.58 -17.44
C THR A 212 1.32 -13.36 -16.54
N ILE A 213 2.57 -12.95 -16.29
CA ILE A 213 2.90 -11.72 -15.53
C ILE A 213 2.44 -10.48 -16.30
N GLU A 214 2.65 -10.45 -17.62
CA GLU A 214 2.22 -9.33 -18.46
C GLU A 214 0.69 -9.20 -18.52
N SER A 215 -0.02 -10.34 -18.56
CA SER A 215 -1.49 -10.37 -18.43
C SER A 215 -1.93 -9.84 -17.07
N PHE A 216 -1.31 -10.31 -15.99
CA PHE A 216 -1.58 -9.81 -14.65
C PHE A 216 -1.36 -8.30 -14.51
N LEU A 217 -0.27 -7.78 -15.09
CA LEU A 217 0.03 -6.35 -15.11
C LEU A 217 -1.08 -5.55 -15.81
N THR A 218 -1.65 -6.11 -16.88
CA THR A 218 -2.75 -5.49 -17.63
C THR A 218 -4.00 -5.41 -16.76
N ASP A 219 -4.39 -6.52 -16.15
CA ASP A 219 -5.56 -6.57 -15.25
C ASP A 219 -5.38 -5.67 -14.03
N LEU A 220 -4.20 -5.72 -13.40
CA LEU A 220 -3.82 -4.85 -12.30
C LEU A 220 -3.92 -3.37 -12.69
N THR A 221 -3.52 -3.02 -13.92
CA THR A 221 -3.62 -1.65 -14.42
C THR A 221 -5.07 -1.21 -14.54
N VAL A 222 -5.94 -2.06 -15.07
CA VAL A 222 -7.37 -1.78 -15.21
C VAL A 222 -8.03 -1.61 -13.84
N GLU A 223 -7.82 -2.56 -12.92
CA GLU A 223 -8.41 -2.51 -11.58
C GLU A 223 -7.85 -1.37 -10.74
N GLY A 224 -6.56 -1.07 -10.85
CA GLY A 224 -5.96 0.05 -10.14
C GLY A 224 -6.48 1.40 -10.63
N ASN A 225 -6.73 1.57 -11.93
CA ASN A 225 -7.38 2.78 -12.43
C ASN A 225 -8.82 2.92 -11.90
N LYS A 226 -9.59 1.82 -11.82
CA LYS A 226 -10.92 1.83 -11.20
C LYS A 226 -10.87 2.21 -9.73
N LEU A 227 -9.84 1.75 -9.00
CA LEU A 227 -9.61 2.16 -7.61
C LEU A 227 -9.39 3.67 -7.54
N LEU A 228 -8.44 4.20 -8.32
CA LEU A 228 -8.13 5.63 -8.36
C LEU A 228 -9.38 6.47 -8.63
N ASP A 229 -10.20 6.09 -9.62
CA ASP A 229 -11.42 6.80 -9.95
C ASP A 229 -12.41 6.92 -8.78
N LYS A 230 -12.42 5.94 -7.87
CA LYS A 230 -13.28 5.91 -6.70
C LYS A 230 -12.70 6.65 -5.50
N VAL A 231 -11.38 6.55 -5.29
CA VAL A 231 -10.74 7.03 -4.05
C VAL A 231 -10.18 8.44 -4.15
N LEU A 232 -9.86 8.91 -5.36
CA LEU A 232 -9.30 10.25 -5.55
C LEU A 232 -10.39 11.33 -5.39
N PHE A 233 -10.02 12.42 -4.72
CA PHE A 233 -10.77 13.66 -4.73
C PHE A 233 -10.57 14.32 -6.10
N LYS A 234 -11.61 14.28 -6.94
CA LYS A 234 -11.66 15.01 -8.21
C LYS A 234 -11.87 16.49 -7.87
N THR A 235 -10.85 17.30 -8.12
CA THR A 235 -10.90 18.77 -8.06
C THR A 235 -11.69 19.33 -9.23
#